data_AF-A0A372ZMP0-F1
#
_entry.id   AF-A0A372ZMP0-F1
#
_cell.length_a   1.000
_cell.length_b   1.000
_cell.length_c   1.000
_cell.angle_alpha   90.00
_cell.angle_beta   90.00
_cell.angle_gamma   90.00
#
_symmetry.space_group_name_H-M   'P 1'
#
loop_
_entity.id
_entity.type
_entity.pdbx_description
1 polymer ?
#
loop_
_entity_poly.entity_id
_entity_poly.type
_entity_poly.pdbx_seq_one_letter_code
_entity_poly.pdbx_strand_id
1 'polypeptide(L)'
;MTPAPTPPAEPGQPAEPAEPGPVWTPLTRAAAVDRATGLAWLSGLGHNRAAPAGLLLRLLDAGEHHFLDRDDLPDGVLDAAIAHPDRRVRMGAAESGRLSPAQWERLIAATPGAALRELFAELAEGPGRPRNHPRFPRQGLLRLAADPNPRLRALALDDPAATAAHVERAAADPDPAVRRAAAADRRLAPATAAVLAADPDSGVRHFARVNPALPPEDLVVLLLDPRRADTAARNPAIPAAVLHRMADLAIPHAAVPRR
;
A
#
# COMPACT_ATOMS: atom_id res chain seq x y z
N MET A 1 -31.53 -48.64 -6.36
CA MET A 1 -30.13 -48.42 -5.93
C MET A 1 -29.92 -46.92 -5.84
N THR A 2 -29.97 -46.37 -4.62
CA THR A 2 -29.79 -44.94 -4.35
C THR A 2 -28.30 -44.70 -4.08
N PRO A 3 -27.66 -43.67 -4.68
CA PRO A 3 -26.24 -43.42 -4.42
C PRO A 3 -26.04 -42.92 -2.98
N ALA A 4 -24.94 -43.34 -2.36
CA ALA A 4 -24.56 -42.96 -1.01
C ALA A 4 -24.24 -41.44 -0.93
N PRO A 5 -24.51 -40.79 0.21
CA PRO A 5 -24.22 -39.36 0.38
C PRO A 5 -22.70 -39.11 0.43
N THR A 6 -22.26 -38.10 -0.31
CA THR A 6 -20.90 -37.54 -0.25
C THR A 6 -20.59 -37.06 1.18
N PRO A 7 -19.41 -37.39 1.76
CA PRO A 7 -19.06 -36.92 3.09
C PRO A 7 -18.90 -35.38 3.11
N PRO A 8 -19.22 -34.72 4.23
CA PRO A 8 -19.06 -33.28 4.37
C PRO A 8 -17.57 -32.90 4.33
N ALA A 9 -17.26 -31.78 3.67
CA ALA A 9 -15.91 -31.23 3.59
C ALA A 9 -15.37 -30.89 4.99
N GLU A 10 -14.11 -31.26 5.25
CA GLU A 10 -13.43 -30.98 6.53
C GLU A 10 -13.25 -29.46 6.74
N PRO A 11 -13.64 -28.91 7.90
CA PRO A 11 -13.40 -27.51 8.22
C PRO A 11 -11.95 -27.34 8.69
N GLY A 12 -11.12 -26.66 7.90
CA GLY A 12 -9.76 -26.29 8.33
C GLY A 12 -8.68 -26.24 7.26
N GLN A 13 -8.95 -26.59 6.00
CA GLN A 13 -8.00 -26.27 4.94
C GLN A 13 -7.99 -24.76 4.70
N PRO A 14 -6.84 -24.07 4.79
CA PRO A 14 -6.75 -22.70 4.32
C PRO A 14 -7.18 -22.71 2.87
N ALA A 15 -8.16 -21.87 2.51
CA ALA A 15 -8.60 -21.74 1.14
C ALA A 15 -7.35 -21.54 0.28
N GLU A 16 -7.08 -22.46 -0.65
CA GLU A 16 -6.04 -22.25 -1.65
C GLU A 16 -6.25 -20.85 -2.23
N PRO A 17 -5.18 -20.03 -2.35
CA PRO A 17 -5.33 -18.67 -2.81
C PRO A 17 -6.00 -18.71 -4.18
N ALA A 18 -7.22 -18.17 -4.26
CA ALA A 18 -8.02 -18.20 -5.48
C ALA A 18 -7.16 -17.70 -6.66
N GLU A 19 -7.11 -18.50 -7.73
CA GLU A 19 -6.34 -18.10 -8.90
C GLU A 19 -6.78 -16.71 -9.37
N PRO A 20 -5.83 -15.80 -9.66
CA PRO A 20 -6.18 -14.47 -10.11
C PRO A 20 -6.96 -14.57 -11.42
N GLY A 21 -8.09 -13.86 -11.49
CA GLY A 21 -8.97 -13.88 -12.66
C GLY A 21 -8.26 -13.49 -13.97
N PRO A 22 -8.88 -13.77 -15.13
CA PRO A 22 -8.24 -13.68 -16.45
C PRO A 22 -7.68 -12.29 -16.79
N VAL A 23 -8.20 -11.22 -16.21
CA VAL A 23 -7.70 -9.84 -16.36
C VAL A 23 -6.21 -9.71 -16.00
N TRP A 24 -5.72 -10.52 -15.05
CA TRP A 24 -4.33 -10.50 -14.59
C TRP A 24 -3.36 -11.32 -15.46
N THR A 25 -3.88 -12.03 -16.48
CA THR A 25 -3.08 -12.88 -17.39
C THR A 25 -1.84 -12.19 -17.97
N PRO A 26 -1.90 -10.90 -18.38
CA PRO A 26 -0.72 -10.21 -18.91
C PRO A 26 0.45 -10.18 -17.92
N LEU A 27 0.17 -10.07 -16.61
CA LEU A 27 1.20 -10.05 -15.56
C LEU A 27 1.57 -11.46 -15.11
N THR A 28 0.61 -12.38 -15.01
CA THR A 28 0.87 -13.74 -14.54
C THR A 28 1.63 -14.59 -15.56
N ARG A 29 1.38 -14.38 -16.86
CA ARG A 29 2.04 -15.12 -17.96
C ARG A 29 3.24 -14.41 -18.59
N ALA A 30 3.53 -13.16 -18.22
CA ALA A 30 4.70 -12.46 -18.73
C ALA A 30 5.98 -13.23 -18.38
N ALA A 31 6.82 -13.50 -19.38
CA ALA A 31 8.12 -14.15 -19.18
C ALA A 31 9.19 -13.18 -18.66
N ALA A 32 9.07 -11.89 -19.01
CA ALA A 32 9.96 -10.81 -18.60
C ALA A 32 9.20 -9.49 -18.60
N VAL A 33 9.73 -8.50 -17.90
CA VAL A 33 9.32 -7.10 -17.96
C VAL A 33 10.55 -6.24 -18.30
N ASP A 34 10.36 -5.06 -18.89
CA ASP A 34 11.47 -4.14 -19.07
C ASP A 34 11.96 -3.61 -17.71
N ARG A 35 13.24 -3.21 -17.67
CA ARG A 35 13.88 -2.75 -16.43
C ARG A 35 13.18 -1.54 -15.80
N ALA A 36 12.67 -0.60 -16.60
CA ALA A 36 12.06 0.62 -16.05
C ALA A 36 10.76 0.27 -15.33
N THR A 37 9.93 -0.55 -15.94
CA THR A 37 8.68 -1.04 -15.34
C THR A 37 8.94 -1.92 -14.12
N GLY A 38 9.92 -2.83 -14.18
CA GLY A 38 10.31 -3.66 -13.03
C GLY A 38 10.78 -2.84 -11.83
N LEU A 39 11.65 -1.84 -12.04
CA LEU A 39 12.08 -0.95 -10.95
C LEU A 39 10.93 -0.09 -10.40
N ALA A 40 10.00 0.35 -11.27
CA ALA A 40 8.80 1.04 -10.83
C ALA A 40 7.94 0.14 -9.93
N TRP A 41 7.75 -1.13 -10.29
CA TRP A 41 7.05 -2.09 -9.43
C TRP A 41 7.70 -2.23 -8.06
N LEU A 42 9.03 -2.38 -7.95
CA LEU A 42 9.70 -2.54 -6.64
C LEU A 42 9.43 -1.36 -5.71
N SER A 43 9.48 -0.12 -6.22
CA SER A 43 9.15 1.10 -5.46
C SER A 43 7.71 1.10 -4.91
N GLY A 44 6.79 0.47 -5.64
CA GLY A 44 5.37 0.38 -5.27
C GLY A 44 5.01 -0.82 -4.39
N LEU A 45 5.57 -2.00 -4.67
CA LEU A 45 5.19 -3.27 -4.04
C LEU A 45 5.35 -3.25 -2.52
N GLY A 46 6.43 -2.66 -2.00
CA GLY A 46 6.63 -2.51 -0.55
C GLY A 46 5.54 -1.67 0.12
N HIS A 47 5.00 -0.68 -0.60
CA HIS A 47 3.93 0.20 -0.14
C HIS A 47 2.52 -0.36 -0.38
N ASN A 48 2.40 -1.57 -0.94
CA ASN A 48 1.12 -2.21 -1.16
C ASN A 48 0.56 -2.77 0.17
N ARG A 49 -0.59 -2.25 0.60
CA ARG A 49 -1.20 -2.64 1.88
C ARG A 49 -1.66 -4.10 1.95
N ALA A 50 -1.87 -4.74 0.80
CA ALA A 50 -2.20 -6.16 0.71
C ALA A 50 -0.96 -7.06 0.53
N ALA A 51 0.26 -6.51 0.51
CA ALA A 51 1.49 -7.29 0.38
C ALA A 51 1.64 -8.30 1.55
N PRO A 52 1.74 -9.61 1.27
CA PRO A 52 1.98 -10.61 2.31
C PRO A 52 3.35 -10.44 2.97
N ALA A 53 3.48 -10.86 4.23
CA ALA A 53 4.75 -10.79 4.97
C ALA A 53 5.92 -11.44 4.19
N GLY A 54 5.71 -12.64 3.63
CA GLY A 54 6.73 -13.34 2.83
C GLY A 54 7.19 -12.57 1.59
N LEU A 55 6.32 -11.75 0.98
CA LEU A 55 6.71 -10.87 -0.12
C LEU A 55 7.59 -9.72 0.40
N LEU A 56 7.20 -9.07 1.50
CA LEU A 56 7.95 -7.97 2.10
C LEU A 56 9.35 -8.42 2.55
N LEU A 57 9.47 -9.61 3.12
CA LEU A 57 10.78 -10.20 3.48
C LEU A 57 11.68 -10.36 2.26
N ARG A 58 11.15 -10.86 1.13
CA ARG A 58 11.90 -10.97 -0.13
C ARG A 58 12.33 -9.60 -0.67
N LEU A 59 11.52 -8.55 -0.47
CA LEU A 59 11.90 -7.19 -0.84
C LEU A 59 13.05 -6.67 0.05
N LEU A 60 13.03 -6.96 1.36
CA LEU A 60 14.16 -6.66 2.25
C LEU A 60 15.46 -7.34 1.79
N ASP A 61 15.38 -8.62 1.43
CA ASP A 61 16.53 -9.38 0.90
C ASP A 61 17.07 -8.78 -0.41
N ALA A 62 16.20 -8.12 -1.18
CA ALA A 62 16.57 -7.36 -2.39
C ALA A 62 17.08 -5.93 -2.09
N GLY A 63 17.13 -5.52 -0.81
CA GLY A 63 17.59 -4.21 -0.34
C GLY A 63 16.51 -3.12 -0.34
N GLU A 64 15.27 -3.45 -0.71
CA GLU A 64 14.14 -2.52 -0.68
C GLU A 64 13.61 -2.39 0.76
N HIS A 65 13.78 -1.22 1.38
CA HIS A 65 13.44 -0.98 2.79
C HIS A 65 12.58 0.28 3.02
N HIS A 66 12.26 1.01 1.94
CA HIS A 66 11.54 2.28 2.01
C HIS A 66 10.10 2.17 2.51
N PHE A 67 9.58 0.96 2.70
CA PHE A 67 8.23 0.71 3.18
C PHE A 67 8.14 0.47 4.70
N LEU A 68 9.27 0.50 5.42
CA LEU A 68 9.30 0.22 6.86
C LEU A 68 8.61 1.29 7.72
N ASP A 69 8.37 2.47 7.16
CA ASP A 69 7.61 3.57 7.75
C ASP A 69 6.08 3.33 7.77
N ARG A 70 5.58 2.33 7.02
CA ARG A 70 4.17 1.94 7.02
C ARG A 70 3.69 1.66 8.43
N ASP A 71 2.46 2.06 8.74
CA ASP A 71 1.76 1.86 10.01
C ASP A 71 1.10 0.47 10.14
N ASP A 72 1.01 -0.28 9.05
CA ASP A 72 0.26 -1.53 8.95
C ASP A 72 1.12 -2.72 8.51
N LEU A 73 2.42 -2.68 8.80
CA LEU A 73 3.32 -3.81 8.54
C LEU A 73 2.81 -5.10 9.21
N PRO A 74 2.79 -6.23 8.48
CA PRO A 74 2.54 -7.54 9.07
C PRO A 74 3.57 -7.90 10.15
N ASP A 75 3.14 -8.71 11.12
CA ASP A 75 3.99 -9.19 12.21
C ASP A 75 5.28 -9.84 11.70
N GLY A 76 6.39 -9.61 12.40
CA GLY A 76 7.70 -10.16 12.09
C GLY A 76 8.49 -9.43 10.99
N VAL A 77 7.88 -8.60 10.15
CA VAL A 77 8.62 -7.85 9.09
C VAL A 77 9.62 -6.87 9.71
N LEU A 78 9.20 -6.14 10.74
CA LEU A 78 10.06 -5.17 11.42
C LEU A 78 11.17 -5.86 12.22
N ASP A 79 10.88 -7.01 12.83
CA ASP A 79 11.89 -7.83 13.52
C ASP A 79 12.93 -8.41 12.54
N ALA A 80 12.49 -8.83 11.34
CA ALA A 80 13.39 -9.26 10.28
C ALA A 80 14.28 -8.12 9.79
N ALA A 81 13.73 -6.91 9.64
CA ALA A 81 14.51 -5.73 9.26
C ALA A 81 15.57 -5.35 10.30
N ILE A 82 15.27 -5.50 11.59
CA ILE A 82 16.21 -5.29 12.70
C ILE A 82 17.38 -6.28 12.65
N ALA A 83 17.09 -7.56 12.39
CA ALA A 83 18.10 -8.63 12.30
C ALA A 83 18.81 -8.69 10.94
N HIS A 84 18.43 -7.84 9.98
CA HIS A 84 18.88 -7.93 8.61
C HIS A 84 20.38 -7.63 8.47
N PRO A 85 21.15 -8.37 7.63
CA PRO A 85 22.59 -8.15 7.47
C PRO A 85 22.93 -6.80 6.82
N ASP A 86 22.07 -6.28 5.93
CA ASP A 86 22.27 -4.96 5.32
C ASP A 86 21.98 -3.82 6.32
N ARG A 87 22.98 -2.96 6.53
CA ARG A 87 22.88 -1.77 7.38
C ARG A 87 21.79 -0.79 6.93
N ARG A 88 21.48 -0.71 5.63
CA ARG A 88 20.47 0.21 5.09
C ARG A 88 19.07 -0.22 5.53
N VAL A 89 18.80 -1.51 5.51
CA VAL A 89 17.55 -2.09 6.01
C VAL A 89 17.41 -1.82 7.52
N ARG A 90 18.48 -2.03 8.31
CA ARG A 90 18.48 -1.70 9.74
C ARG A 90 18.24 -0.21 10.01
N MET A 91 18.83 0.68 9.20
CA MET A 91 18.58 2.14 9.27
C MET A 91 17.11 2.46 8.97
N GLY A 92 16.53 1.87 7.92
CA GLY A 92 15.11 2.06 7.60
C GLY A 92 14.19 1.59 8.73
N ALA A 93 14.53 0.51 9.43
CA ALA A 93 13.77 0.06 10.60
C ALA A 93 13.83 1.08 11.74
N ALA A 94 14.99 1.69 11.99
CA ALA A 94 15.15 2.74 12.99
C ALA A 94 14.37 4.01 12.64
N GLU A 95 14.46 4.45 11.38
CA GLU A 95 13.81 5.66 10.86
C GLU A 95 12.28 5.50 10.75
N SER A 96 11.75 4.28 10.83
CA SER A 96 10.30 4.04 10.84
C SER A 96 9.57 4.79 11.96
N GLY A 97 10.26 5.04 13.09
CA GLY A 97 9.64 5.60 14.30
C GLY A 97 8.67 4.64 14.99
N ARG A 98 8.70 3.34 14.64
CA ARG A 98 7.72 2.34 15.11
C ARG A 98 8.29 1.27 16.05
N LEU A 99 9.60 1.30 16.33
CA LEU A 99 10.23 0.28 17.16
C LEU A 99 9.77 0.40 18.63
N SER A 100 9.34 -0.72 19.22
CA SER A 100 9.17 -0.83 20.67
C SER A 100 10.52 -0.77 21.40
N PRO A 101 10.55 -0.52 22.73
CA PRO A 101 11.79 -0.52 23.50
C PRO A 101 12.62 -1.82 23.34
N ALA A 102 11.98 -3.00 23.39
CA ALA A 102 12.66 -4.28 23.19
C ALA A 102 13.18 -4.48 21.76
N GLN A 103 12.56 -3.84 20.77
CA GLN A 103 13.03 -3.81 19.39
C GLN A 103 14.22 -2.87 19.21
N TRP A 104 14.22 -1.71 19.89
CA TRP A 104 15.38 -0.83 19.96
C TRP A 104 16.59 -1.52 20.61
N GLU A 105 16.42 -2.23 21.72
CA GLU A 105 17.50 -3.00 22.36
C GLU A 105 18.11 -4.03 21.41
N ARG A 106 17.27 -4.79 20.70
CA ARG A 106 17.71 -5.77 19.70
C ARG A 106 18.43 -5.11 18.53
N LEU A 107 17.94 -3.96 18.03
CA LEU A 107 18.59 -3.22 16.95
C LEU A 107 19.96 -2.68 17.36
N ILE A 108 20.09 -2.13 18.57
CA ILE A 108 21.35 -1.62 19.12
C ILE A 108 22.35 -2.78 19.29
N ALA A 109 21.90 -3.92 19.81
CA ALA A 109 22.73 -5.12 19.96
C ALA A 109 23.19 -5.69 18.61
N ALA A 110 22.34 -5.65 17.59
CA ALA A 110 22.63 -6.14 16.24
C ALA A 110 23.43 -5.16 15.37
N THR A 111 23.59 -3.89 15.78
CA THR A 111 24.25 -2.84 14.98
C THR A 111 25.73 -2.69 15.37
N PRO A 112 26.69 -3.07 14.50
CA PRO A 112 28.10 -2.85 14.75
C PRO A 112 28.48 -1.36 14.61
N GLY A 113 29.24 -0.84 15.57
CA GLY A 113 29.76 0.54 15.58
C GLY A 113 29.10 1.46 16.63
N ALA A 114 29.87 2.32 17.30
CA ALA A 114 29.37 3.18 18.39
C ALA A 114 28.51 4.36 17.89
N ALA A 115 28.93 5.03 16.81
CA ALA A 115 28.23 6.21 16.28
C ALA A 115 26.79 5.94 15.80
N LEU A 116 26.54 4.75 15.21
CA LEU A 116 25.19 4.35 14.79
C LEU A 116 24.29 3.98 15.98
N ARG A 117 24.86 3.52 17.10
CA ARG A 117 24.10 3.21 18.33
C ARG A 117 23.61 4.49 19.02
N GLU A 118 24.41 5.56 18.99
CA GLU A 118 24.06 6.86 19.58
C GLU A 118 22.94 7.57 18.80
N LEU A 119 23.00 7.60 17.47
CA LEU A 119 21.95 8.19 16.60
C LEU A 119 20.57 7.54 16.81
N PHE A 120 20.53 6.23 17.08
CA PHE A 120 19.30 5.47 17.31
C PHE A 120 18.63 5.77 18.65
N ALA A 121 19.39 6.16 19.67
CA ALA A 121 18.82 6.56 20.96
C ALA A 121 18.06 7.89 20.86
N GLU A 122 18.50 8.81 19.99
CA GLU A 122 17.93 10.15 19.82
C GLU A 122 16.59 10.15 19.05
N LEU A 123 16.41 9.23 18.10
CA LEU A 123 15.20 9.15 17.25
C LEU A 123 13.95 8.59 17.96
N ALA A 124 14.09 7.99 19.15
CA ALA A 124 13.01 7.32 19.86
C ALA A 124 11.96 8.27 20.50
N GLU A 125 12.13 9.60 20.40
CA GLU A 125 11.40 10.59 21.22
C GLU A 125 10.37 11.51 20.48
N GLY A 126 9.89 11.19 19.25
CA GLY A 126 9.10 12.13 18.40
C GLY A 126 7.54 12.02 18.38
N PRO A 127 6.74 13.12 18.16
CA PRO A 127 5.25 13.12 18.17
C PRO A 127 4.52 13.33 16.81
N GLY A 128 3.23 12.93 16.72
CA GLY A 128 2.38 12.86 15.49
C GLY A 128 1.28 13.94 15.25
N ARG A 129 0.63 13.92 14.06
CA ARG A 129 -0.26 14.95 13.46
C ARG A 129 -1.78 14.90 13.86
N PRO A 130 -2.56 16.01 13.74
CA PRO A 130 -3.92 16.14 14.34
C PRO A 130 -5.09 15.34 13.73
N ARG A 131 -5.11 14.99 12.42
CA ARG A 131 -6.17 14.11 11.85
C ARG A 131 -6.05 12.65 12.32
N ASN A 132 -4.85 12.27 12.73
CA ASN A 132 -4.55 10.97 13.32
C ASN A 132 -4.73 10.99 14.85
N HIS A 133 -5.23 12.11 15.40
CA HIS A 133 -5.49 12.22 16.82
C HIS A 133 -6.72 11.38 17.19
N PRO A 134 -6.63 10.50 18.21
CA PRO A 134 -7.73 9.61 18.61
C PRO A 134 -9.05 10.33 18.95
N ARG A 135 -8.96 11.61 19.32
CA ARG A 135 -10.13 12.44 19.68
C ARG A 135 -10.59 13.42 18.60
N PHE A 136 -10.17 13.25 17.33
CA PHE A 136 -10.66 14.11 16.26
C PHE A 136 -12.20 13.98 16.12
N PRO A 137 -12.98 15.08 16.20
CA PRO A 137 -14.44 15.01 16.17
C PRO A 137 -14.92 14.68 14.75
N ARG A 138 -15.45 13.47 14.56
CA ARG A 138 -15.97 13.00 13.26
C ARG A 138 -17.49 13.17 13.08
N GLN A 139 -18.23 13.48 14.15
CA GLN A 139 -19.68 13.62 14.11
C GLN A 139 -20.10 15.01 13.62
N GLY A 140 -21.12 15.08 12.75
CA GLY A 140 -21.72 16.33 12.29
C GLY A 140 -20.84 17.14 11.34
N LEU A 141 -19.87 16.49 10.68
CA LEU A 141 -19.05 17.07 9.62
C LEU A 141 -19.82 17.16 8.29
N LEU A 142 -20.89 16.38 8.10
CA LEU A 142 -21.64 16.36 6.82
C LEU A 142 -22.23 17.72 6.45
N ARG A 143 -22.56 18.57 7.45
CA ARG A 143 -23.01 19.96 7.25
C ARG A 143 -21.99 20.83 6.50
N LEU A 144 -20.72 20.44 6.48
CA LEU A 144 -19.64 21.13 5.79
C LEU A 144 -19.58 20.81 4.29
N ALA A 145 -20.40 19.89 3.78
CA ALA A 145 -20.37 19.47 2.38
C ALA A 145 -20.61 20.60 1.36
N ALA A 146 -21.26 21.69 1.80
CA ALA A 146 -21.52 22.89 0.97
C ALA A 146 -20.70 24.11 1.42
N ASP A 147 -19.69 23.94 2.28
CA ASP A 147 -18.88 25.03 2.79
C ASP A 147 -18.07 25.70 1.66
N PRO A 148 -17.94 27.04 1.62
CA PRO A 148 -17.11 27.70 0.61
C PRO A 148 -15.63 27.26 0.69
N ASN A 149 -15.14 26.86 1.86
CA ASN A 149 -13.78 26.36 2.05
C ASN A 149 -13.66 24.88 1.62
N PRO A 150 -12.87 24.56 0.58
CA PRO A 150 -12.72 23.20 0.09
C PRO A 150 -12.12 22.24 1.12
N ARG A 151 -11.29 22.72 2.06
CA ARG A 151 -10.75 21.86 3.12
C ARG A 151 -11.82 21.43 4.11
N LEU A 152 -12.84 22.26 4.34
CA LEU A 152 -13.98 21.92 5.19
C LEU A 152 -14.95 20.99 4.44
N ARG A 153 -15.19 21.22 3.14
CA ARG A 153 -15.94 20.26 2.30
C ARG A 153 -15.32 18.87 2.31
N ALA A 154 -14.00 18.77 2.20
CA ALA A 154 -13.30 17.49 2.24
C ALA A 154 -13.50 16.74 3.58
N LEU A 155 -13.60 17.45 4.72
CA LEU A 155 -13.87 16.85 6.03
C LEU A 155 -15.28 16.25 6.11
N ALA A 156 -16.23 16.67 5.26
CA ALA A 156 -17.58 16.13 5.28
C ALA A 156 -17.63 14.61 5.00
N LEU A 157 -16.64 14.07 4.28
CA LEU A 157 -16.55 12.63 3.98
C LEU A 157 -16.10 11.79 5.19
N ASP A 158 -15.46 12.42 6.19
CA ASP A 158 -15.06 11.77 7.45
C ASP A 158 -16.25 11.56 8.40
N ASP A 159 -17.44 12.11 8.08
CA ASP A 159 -18.65 11.90 8.85
C ASP A 159 -19.15 10.45 8.72
N PRO A 160 -19.44 9.74 9.84
CA PRO A 160 -20.04 8.42 9.80
C PRO A 160 -21.38 8.36 9.03
N ALA A 161 -22.11 9.47 8.94
CA ALA A 161 -23.35 9.59 8.17
C ALA A 161 -23.13 9.90 6.67
N ALA A 162 -21.89 10.16 6.24
CA ALA A 162 -21.59 10.29 4.81
C ALA A 162 -21.91 8.98 4.08
N THR A 163 -22.34 9.08 2.82
CA THR A 163 -22.75 7.92 2.00
C THR A 163 -21.95 7.89 0.70
N ALA A 164 -22.02 6.79 -0.06
CA ALA A 164 -21.41 6.71 -1.38
C ALA A 164 -21.87 7.87 -2.30
N ALA A 165 -23.14 8.27 -2.24
CA ALA A 165 -23.64 9.42 -3.00
C ALA A 165 -22.97 10.76 -2.63
N HIS A 166 -22.54 10.92 -1.37
CA HIS A 166 -21.76 12.09 -0.95
C HIS A 166 -20.34 12.05 -1.52
N VAL A 167 -19.73 10.86 -1.56
CA VAL A 167 -18.41 10.63 -2.17
C VAL A 167 -18.45 10.92 -3.67
N GLU A 168 -19.46 10.42 -4.39
CA GLU A 168 -19.64 10.68 -5.83
C GLU A 168 -19.81 12.18 -6.13
N ARG A 169 -20.54 12.91 -5.27
CA ARG A 169 -20.66 14.35 -5.41
C ARG A 169 -19.31 15.06 -5.20
N ALA A 170 -18.56 14.65 -4.18
CA ALA A 170 -17.23 15.19 -3.89
C ALA A 170 -16.20 14.86 -4.99
N ALA A 171 -16.35 13.74 -5.70
CA ALA A 171 -15.52 13.36 -6.84
C ALA A 171 -15.66 14.32 -8.03
N ALA A 172 -16.80 15.02 -8.14
CA ALA A 172 -17.05 16.05 -9.16
C ALA A 172 -16.79 17.48 -8.68
N ASP A 173 -16.25 17.68 -7.47
CA ASP A 173 -15.99 19.01 -6.91
C ASP A 173 -14.95 19.79 -7.76
N PRO A 174 -15.13 21.09 -7.99
CA PRO A 174 -14.15 21.90 -8.73
C PRO A 174 -12.78 21.93 -8.04
N ASP A 175 -12.73 21.82 -6.72
CA ASP A 175 -11.47 21.87 -5.96
C ASP A 175 -10.81 20.48 -5.87
N PRO A 176 -9.52 20.36 -6.27
CA PRO A 176 -8.83 19.09 -6.25
C PRO A 176 -8.63 18.50 -4.84
N ALA A 177 -8.64 19.31 -3.77
CA ALA A 177 -8.53 18.78 -2.41
C ALA A 177 -9.78 17.98 -2.00
N VAL A 178 -10.95 18.36 -2.49
CA VAL A 178 -12.20 17.62 -2.26
C VAL A 178 -12.24 16.37 -3.11
N ARG A 179 -11.86 16.46 -4.40
CA ARG A 179 -11.72 15.28 -5.27
C ARG A 179 -10.70 14.28 -4.73
N ARG A 180 -9.60 14.75 -4.13
CA ARG A 180 -8.60 13.88 -3.46
C ARG A 180 -9.21 13.11 -2.30
N ALA A 181 -10.03 13.76 -1.48
CA ALA A 181 -10.72 13.10 -0.37
C ALA A 181 -11.67 12.02 -0.89
N ALA A 182 -12.43 12.31 -1.95
CA ALA A 182 -13.28 11.32 -2.61
C ALA A 182 -12.48 10.17 -3.23
N ALA A 183 -11.37 10.46 -3.91
CA ALA A 183 -10.48 9.48 -4.52
C ALA A 183 -9.87 8.51 -3.50
N ALA A 184 -9.69 8.93 -2.24
CA ALA A 184 -9.17 8.10 -1.16
C ALA A 184 -10.27 7.26 -0.45
N ASP A 185 -11.55 7.54 -0.72
CA ASP A 185 -12.67 6.90 -0.03
C ASP A 185 -13.01 5.54 -0.65
N ARG A 186 -13.14 4.50 0.20
CA ARG A 186 -13.44 3.13 -0.24
C ARG A 186 -14.84 2.96 -0.81
N ARG A 187 -15.74 3.92 -0.58
CA ARG A 187 -17.12 3.91 -1.09
C ARG A 187 -17.24 4.49 -2.51
N LEU A 188 -16.14 4.96 -3.09
CA LEU A 188 -16.09 5.47 -4.45
C LEU A 188 -16.47 4.38 -5.46
N ALA A 189 -17.30 4.72 -6.44
CA ALA A 189 -17.69 3.80 -7.49
C ALA A 189 -16.51 3.47 -8.43
N PRO A 190 -16.43 2.23 -8.95
CA PRO A 190 -15.33 1.83 -9.83
C PRO A 190 -15.17 2.70 -11.08
N ALA A 191 -16.29 3.06 -11.74
CA ALA A 191 -16.26 3.92 -12.92
C ALA A 191 -15.69 5.32 -12.59
N THR A 192 -16.03 5.86 -11.42
CA THR A 192 -15.51 7.16 -10.97
C THR A 192 -14.03 7.07 -10.60
N ALA A 193 -13.59 5.97 -9.96
CA ALA A 193 -12.17 5.71 -9.71
C ALA A 193 -11.34 5.69 -11.00
N ALA A 194 -11.85 5.03 -12.05
CA ALA A 194 -11.20 4.98 -13.36
C ALA A 194 -11.05 6.38 -13.99
N VAL A 195 -12.09 7.21 -13.92
CA VAL A 195 -12.03 8.62 -14.37
C VAL A 195 -10.98 9.41 -13.57
N LEU A 196 -11.01 9.32 -12.24
CA LEU A 196 -10.09 10.06 -11.37
C LEU A 196 -8.64 9.59 -11.47
N ALA A 197 -8.37 8.36 -11.93
CA ALA A 197 -7.01 7.87 -12.18
C ALA A 197 -6.27 8.64 -13.29
N ALA A 198 -7.02 9.41 -14.09
CA ALA A 198 -6.55 10.32 -15.13
C ALA A 198 -6.82 11.82 -14.83
N ASP A 199 -7.24 12.18 -13.61
CA ASP A 199 -7.52 13.56 -13.21
C ASP A 199 -6.32 14.50 -13.48
N PRO A 200 -6.52 15.78 -13.82
CA PRO A 200 -5.42 16.74 -14.00
C PRO A 200 -4.55 16.94 -12.73
N ASP A 201 -5.13 16.82 -11.53
CA ASP A 201 -4.39 16.94 -10.27
C ASP A 201 -3.65 15.63 -9.92
N SER A 202 -2.35 15.75 -9.65
CA SER A 202 -1.49 14.59 -9.36
C SER A 202 -1.88 13.86 -8.08
N GLY A 203 -2.37 14.58 -7.07
CA GLY A 203 -2.83 13.98 -5.82
C GLY A 203 -4.12 13.19 -6.01
N VAL A 204 -5.05 13.69 -6.83
CA VAL A 204 -6.28 12.96 -7.17
C VAL A 204 -5.95 11.66 -7.90
N ARG A 205 -5.08 11.73 -8.92
CA ARG A 205 -4.59 10.52 -9.62
C ARG A 205 -3.95 9.53 -8.67
N HIS A 206 -3.11 10.01 -7.76
CA HIS A 206 -2.42 9.14 -6.81
C HIS A 206 -3.43 8.34 -5.98
N PHE A 207 -4.37 9.01 -5.32
CA PHE A 207 -5.37 8.33 -4.47
C PHE A 207 -6.29 7.41 -5.26
N ALA A 208 -6.74 7.83 -6.45
CA ALA A 208 -7.59 7.00 -7.30
C ALA A 208 -6.88 5.71 -7.74
N ARG A 209 -5.58 5.79 -8.08
CA ARG A 209 -4.79 4.63 -8.52
C ARG A 209 -4.52 3.62 -7.41
N VAL A 210 -4.50 4.06 -6.15
CA VAL A 210 -4.35 3.17 -4.99
C VAL A 210 -5.69 2.79 -4.35
N ASN A 211 -6.81 3.27 -4.88
CA ASN A 211 -8.13 2.95 -4.37
C ASN A 211 -8.51 1.50 -4.77
N PRO A 212 -8.95 0.64 -3.82
CA PRO A 212 -9.38 -0.72 -4.14
C PRO A 212 -10.55 -0.80 -5.14
N ALA A 213 -11.32 0.29 -5.31
CA ALA A 213 -12.42 0.35 -6.28
C ALA A 213 -11.95 0.49 -7.74
N LEU A 214 -10.68 0.81 -8.00
CA LEU A 214 -10.18 0.92 -9.37
C LEU A 214 -10.35 -0.43 -10.09
N PRO A 215 -10.98 -0.46 -11.29
CA PRO A 215 -11.16 -1.70 -12.03
C PRO A 215 -9.82 -2.40 -12.35
N PRO A 216 -9.73 -3.74 -12.21
CA PRO A 216 -8.52 -4.49 -12.50
C PRO A 216 -7.96 -4.26 -13.91
N GLU A 217 -8.82 -4.10 -14.92
CA GLU A 217 -8.44 -3.81 -16.30
C GLU A 217 -7.66 -2.49 -16.44
N ASP A 218 -8.14 -1.43 -15.80
CA ASP A 218 -7.44 -0.14 -15.75
C ASP A 218 -6.12 -0.26 -14.98
N LEU A 219 -6.14 -1.02 -13.87
CA LEU A 219 -4.97 -1.24 -13.04
C LEU A 219 -3.86 -2.01 -13.80
N VAL A 220 -4.21 -3.01 -14.60
CA VAL A 220 -3.25 -3.74 -15.47
C VAL A 220 -2.61 -2.81 -16.49
N VAL A 221 -3.39 -1.92 -17.13
CA VAL A 221 -2.85 -0.92 -18.06
C VAL A 221 -1.85 0.00 -17.36
N LEU A 222 -2.16 0.46 -16.15
CA LEU A 222 -1.26 1.32 -15.37
C LEU A 222 0.01 0.59 -14.91
N LEU A 223 -0.09 -0.69 -14.55
CA LEU A 223 1.03 -1.52 -14.15
C LEU A 223 2.01 -1.79 -15.29
N LEU A 224 1.56 -1.74 -16.54
CA LEU A 224 2.39 -1.91 -17.73
C LEU A 224 2.97 -0.59 -18.29
N ASP A 225 2.63 0.57 -17.70
CA ASP A 225 3.24 1.86 -18.02
C ASP A 225 4.30 2.22 -16.97
N PRO A 226 5.61 2.26 -17.32
CA PRO A 226 6.69 2.53 -16.36
C PRO A 226 6.56 3.89 -15.65
N ARG A 227 5.82 4.85 -16.23
CA ARG A 227 5.59 6.18 -15.61
C ARG A 227 4.49 6.17 -14.55
N ARG A 228 3.75 5.07 -14.41
CA ARG A 228 2.55 4.95 -13.55
C ARG A 228 2.58 3.70 -12.67
N ALA A 229 3.39 2.72 -13.05
CA ALA A 229 3.49 1.41 -12.45
C ALA A 229 3.87 1.44 -10.97
N ASP A 230 4.64 2.45 -10.54
CA ASP A 230 5.05 2.63 -9.14
C ASP A 230 3.85 2.90 -8.22
N THR A 231 2.95 3.79 -8.62
CA THR A 231 1.76 4.13 -7.85
C THR A 231 0.72 3.02 -7.97
N ALA A 232 0.55 2.45 -9.16
CA ALA A 232 -0.37 1.34 -9.41
C ALA A 232 -0.02 0.09 -8.59
N ALA A 233 1.26 -0.25 -8.47
CA ALA A 233 1.72 -1.40 -7.68
C ALA A 233 1.41 -1.30 -6.18
N ARG A 234 1.03 -0.12 -5.68
CA ARG A 234 0.58 0.09 -4.30
C ARG A 234 -0.89 -0.30 -4.07
N ASN A 235 -1.65 -0.54 -5.14
CA ASN A 235 -3.08 -0.79 -5.03
C ASN A 235 -3.36 -2.15 -4.33
N PRO A 236 -4.09 -2.16 -3.20
CA PRO A 236 -4.35 -3.38 -2.43
C PRO A 236 -5.32 -4.36 -3.12
N ALA A 237 -5.95 -3.98 -4.24
CA ALA A 237 -6.78 -4.89 -5.04
C ALA A 237 -5.96 -5.88 -5.89
N ILE A 238 -4.63 -5.71 -5.97
CA ILE A 238 -3.76 -6.66 -6.68
C ILE A 238 -3.68 -7.96 -5.86
N PRO A 239 -4.05 -9.13 -6.43
CA PRO A 239 -3.98 -10.41 -5.72
C PRO A 239 -2.55 -10.77 -5.31
N ALA A 240 -2.39 -11.44 -4.17
CA ALA A 240 -1.09 -11.86 -3.65
C ALA A 240 -0.25 -12.66 -4.67
N ALA A 241 -0.88 -13.57 -5.41
CA ALA A 241 -0.21 -14.34 -6.47
C ALA A 241 0.39 -13.44 -7.57
N VAL A 242 -0.32 -12.36 -7.94
CA VAL A 242 0.15 -11.37 -8.92
C VAL A 242 1.29 -10.55 -8.34
N LEU A 243 1.20 -10.13 -7.07
CA LEU A 243 2.29 -9.41 -6.39
C LEU A 243 3.58 -10.24 -6.34
N HIS A 244 3.49 -11.53 -6.00
CA HIS A 244 4.63 -12.44 -6.04
C HIS A 244 5.22 -12.55 -7.44
N ARG A 245 4.37 -12.69 -8.46
CA ARG A 245 4.83 -12.76 -9.84
C ARG A 245 5.54 -11.48 -10.27
N MET A 246 4.99 -10.31 -9.94
CA MET A 246 5.62 -9.02 -10.23
C MET A 246 7.00 -8.93 -9.56
N ALA A 247 7.14 -9.36 -8.30
CA ALA A 247 8.43 -9.38 -7.61
C ALA A 247 9.43 -10.35 -8.24
N ASP A 248 8.99 -11.54 -8.69
CA ASP A 248 9.85 -12.51 -9.38
C ASP A 248 10.46 -11.92 -10.66
N LEU A 249 9.66 -11.14 -11.41
CA LEU A 249 10.12 -10.45 -12.62
C LEU A 249 11.00 -9.23 -12.31
N ALA A 250 10.72 -8.53 -11.19
CA ALA A 250 11.32 -7.24 -10.90
C ALA A 250 12.64 -7.30 -10.10
N ILE A 251 12.75 -8.18 -9.10
CA ILE A 251 13.93 -8.30 -8.22
C ILE A 251 15.24 -8.48 -9.01
N PRO A 252 15.31 -9.29 -10.09
CA PRO A 252 16.54 -9.42 -10.88
C PRO A 252 17.07 -8.09 -11.43
N HIS A 253 16.21 -7.10 -11.65
CA HIS A 253 16.61 -5.78 -12.14
C HIS A 253 17.28 -4.88 -11.08
N ALA A 254 17.03 -5.12 -9.79
CA ALA A 254 17.65 -4.41 -8.67
C ALA A 254 19.08 -4.88 -8.40
N ALA A 255 19.37 -6.16 -8.63
CA ALA A 255 20.70 -6.75 -8.45
C ALA A 255 21.73 -6.30 -9.51
N VAL A 256 21.30 -5.69 -10.62
CA VAL A 256 22.19 -5.22 -11.68
C VAL A 256 22.66 -3.78 -11.37
N PRO A 257 23.97 -3.54 -11.11
CA PRO A 257 24.47 -2.21 -10.82
C PRO A 257 24.18 -1.24 -11.97
N ARG A 258 23.84 0.01 -11.64
CA ARG A 258 23.69 1.08 -12.64
C ARG A 258 25.06 1.32 -13.27
N ARG A 259 25.17 1.08 -14.59
CA ARG A 259 26.34 1.48 -15.39
C ARG A 259 26.44 3.00 -15.47
#